data_AF-A0A1S3GJL5-F1
#
_entry.id   AF-A0A1S3GJL5-F1
#
_cell.length_a   1.000
_cell.length_b   1.000
_cell.length_c   1.000
_cell.angle_alpha   90.00
_cell.angle_beta   90.00
_cell.angle_gamma   90.00
#
_symmetry.space_group_name_H-M   'P 1'
#
loop_
_entity.id
_entity.type
_entity.pdbx_description
1 polymer ?
#
loop_
_entity_poly.entity_id
_entity_poly.type
_entity_poly.pdbx_seq_one_letter_code
_entity_poly.pdbx_strand_id
1 'polypeptide(L)'
;MESTWESRPYQNSQEFKEYFNNGSLAFQVQTCLLDGVFGPQGSRIPHMEKVCQVKLELKTLESSGLTEVVIQGFCVHRNHTKWMLESMLERHRLRQKRGVSQLEAAMNSLELDG
;
A
#
# COMPACT_ATOMS: atom_id res chain seq x y z
N MET A 1 -4.59 -0.07 -22.54
CA MET A 1 -3.31 -0.59 -22.04
C MET A 1 -3.60 -1.94 -21.43
N GLU A 2 -3.34 -3.01 -22.17
CA GLU A 2 -3.47 -4.39 -21.67
C GLU A 2 -2.51 -4.59 -20.50
N SER A 3 -3.07 -5.05 -19.39
CA SER A 3 -2.31 -5.35 -18.19
C SER A 3 -1.37 -6.52 -18.48
N THR A 4 -0.08 -6.33 -18.24
CA THR A 4 1.06 -7.28 -18.38
C THR A 4 0.90 -8.64 -17.65
N TRP A 5 -0.27 -8.88 -17.07
CA TRP A 5 -0.69 -10.04 -16.29
C TRP A 5 -1.44 -11.09 -17.11
N GLU A 6 -1.58 -10.95 -18.43
CA GLU A 6 -2.28 -11.95 -19.27
C GLU A 6 -1.33 -12.83 -20.10
N SER A 7 -0.03 -12.52 -20.14
CA SER A 7 0.94 -13.15 -21.05
C SER A 7 1.91 -14.15 -20.40
N ARG A 8 1.71 -14.58 -19.14
CA ARG A 8 2.58 -15.60 -18.50
C ARG A 8 2.06 -17.02 -18.79
N PRO A 9 2.96 -18.00 -19.04
CA PRO A 9 2.62 -19.32 -19.59
C PRO A 9 1.74 -20.22 -18.68
N TYR A 10 1.48 -19.84 -17.44
CA TYR A 10 0.65 -20.60 -16.48
C TYR A 10 -0.74 -19.99 -16.23
N GLN A 11 -1.12 -18.92 -16.93
CA GLN A 11 -2.31 -18.11 -16.60
C GLN A 11 -3.64 -18.61 -17.18
N ASN A 12 -3.61 -19.61 -18.07
CA ASN A 12 -4.80 -20.11 -18.76
C ASN A 12 -5.38 -21.41 -18.18
N SER A 13 -4.84 -21.95 -17.07
CA SER A 13 -5.54 -23.05 -16.39
C SER A 13 -6.64 -22.49 -15.49
N GLN A 14 -7.81 -23.13 -15.54
CA GLN A 14 -8.94 -22.85 -14.65
C GLN A 14 -8.51 -22.94 -13.17
N GLU A 15 -7.60 -23.86 -12.88
CA GLU A 15 -6.96 -24.08 -11.58
C GLU A 15 -6.16 -22.87 -11.08
N PHE A 16 -5.42 -22.18 -11.96
CA PHE A 16 -4.66 -20.98 -11.60
C PHE A 16 -5.60 -19.83 -11.26
N LYS A 17 -6.70 -19.70 -12.02
CA LYS A 17 -7.74 -18.69 -11.74
C LYS A 17 -8.46 -18.99 -10.43
N GLU A 18 -8.80 -20.24 -10.13
CA GLU A 18 -9.37 -20.63 -8.84
C GLU A 18 -8.38 -20.46 -7.67
N TYR A 19 -7.11 -20.84 -7.81
CA TYR A 19 -6.10 -20.61 -6.76
C TYR A 19 -5.77 -19.13 -6.53
N PHE A 20 -5.72 -18.33 -7.60
CA PHE A 20 -5.50 -16.88 -7.54
C PHE A 20 -6.72 -16.16 -6.95
N ASN A 21 -7.94 -16.58 -7.29
CA ASN A 21 -9.19 -15.99 -6.82
C ASN A 21 -9.59 -16.45 -5.40
N ASN A 22 -9.16 -17.63 -4.94
CA ASN A 22 -9.53 -18.16 -3.63
C ASN A 22 -8.75 -17.55 -2.45
N GLY A 23 -7.85 -16.58 -2.69
CA GLY A 23 -7.13 -15.90 -1.62
C GLY A 23 -6.93 -14.42 -1.89
N SER A 24 -7.89 -13.60 -1.47
CA SER A 24 -7.66 -12.17 -1.26
C SER A 24 -7.29 -11.92 0.19
N LEU A 25 -6.43 -10.93 0.43
CA LEU A 25 -6.13 -10.44 1.76
C LEU A 25 -6.41 -8.95 1.76
N ALA A 26 -7.20 -8.50 2.73
CA ALA A 26 -7.51 -7.10 2.92
C ALA A 26 -7.00 -6.63 4.28
N PHE A 27 -6.52 -5.39 4.33
CA PHE A 27 -6.21 -4.70 5.58
C PHE A 27 -6.50 -3.20 5.44
N GLN A 28 -6.85 -2.55 6.55
CA GLN A 28 -7.26 -1.16 6.57
C GLN A 28 -6.11 -0.25 7.02
N VAL A 29 -5.99 0.90 6.36
CA VAL A 29 -4.92 1.87 6.60
C VAL A 29 -5.48 3.29 6.47
N GLN A 30 -4.86 4.24 7.17
CA GLN A 30 -5.24 5.65 7.03
C GLN A 30 -4.92 6.13 5.61
N THR A 31 -5.91 6.74 4.95
CA THR A 31 -5.79 7.21 3.56
C THR A 31 -4.63 8.18 3.39
N CYS A 32 -4.35 9.04 4.38
CA CYS A 32 -3.25 10.00 4.36
C CYS A 32 -1.84 9.37 4.34
N LEU A 33 -1.71 8.09 4.68
CA LEU A 33 -0.44 7.36 4.64
C LEU A 33 -0.17 6.71 3.29
N LEU A 34 -1.21 6.58 2.45
CA LEU A 34 -1.11 5.83 1.19
C LEU A 34 -0.23 6.51 0.15
N ASP A 35 -0.29 7.84 0.04
CA ASP A 35 0.54 8.58 -0.91
C ASP A 35 2.04 8.40 -0.65
N GLY A 36 2.42 8.19 0.62
CA GLY A 36 3.81 7.89 0.99
C GLY A 36 4.34 6.58 0.41
N VAL A 37 3.45 5.60 0.25
CA VAL A 37 3.78 4.24 -0.19
C VAL A 37 3.50 4.08 -1.68
N PHE A 38 2.26 4.32 -2.09
CA PHE A 38 1.78 4.14 -3.46
C PHE A 38 1.99 5.35 -4.35
N GLY A 39 2.50 6.47 -3.83
CA GLY A 39 2.61 7.72 -4.57
C GLY A 39 1.26 8.42 -4.75
N PRO A 40 1.26 9.67 -5.23
CA PRO A 40 0.03 10.42 -5.48
C PRO A 40 -0.91 9.62 -6.37
N GLN A 41 -2.19 9.52 -5.95
CA GLN A 41 -3.25 8.79 -6.66
C GLN A 41 -2.87 7.34 -7.01
N GLY A 42 -1.97 6.72 -6.24
CA GLY A 42 -1.54 5.34 -6.49
C GLY A 42 -0.60 5.14 -7.68
N SER A 43 0.07 6.20 -8.15
CA SER A 43 0.99 6.15 -9.32
C SER A 43 2.05 5.03 -9.31
N ARG A 44 2.45 4.52 -8.13
CA ARG A 44 3.42 3.43 -7.96
C ARG A 44 2.79 2.04 -7.91
N ILE A 45 1.46 1.93 -7.85
CA ILE A 45 0.75 0.64 -7.80
C ILE A 45 1.17 -0.27 -8.95
N PRO A 46 1.17 0.14 -10.23
CA PRO A 46 1.51 -0.77 -11.33
C PRO A 46 2.93 -1.37 -11.20
N HIS A 47 3.88 -0.58 -10.70
CA HIS A 47 5.24 -1.05 -10.44
C HIS A 47 5.28 -2.03 -9.26
N MET A 48 4.57 -1.72 -8.17
CA MET A 48 4.52 -2.59 -7.00
C MET A 48 3.84 -3.91 -7.31
N GLU A 49 2.72 -3.89 -8.03
CA GLU A 49 2.09 -5.10 -8.54
C GLU A 49 3.12 -5.94 -9.31
N LYS A 50 3.86 -5.34 -10.26
CA LYS A 50 4.89 -6.00 -11.07
C LYS A 50 5.95 -6.70 -10.23
N VAL A 51 6.53 -6.00 -9.26
CA VAL A 51 7.61 -6.50 -8.40
C VAL A 51 7.10 -7.56 -7.44
N CYS A 52 5.93 -7.33 -6.85
CA CYS A 52 5.35 -8.22 -5.84
C CYS A 52 4.61 -9.41 -6.45
N GLN A 53 4.32 -9.38 -7.75
CA GLN A 53 3.54 -10.40 -8.48
C GLN A 53 2.15 -10.63 -7.87
N VAL A 54 1.50 -9.53 -7.52
CA VAL A 54 0.14 -9.49 -6.97
C VAL A 54 -0.65 -8.39 -7.68
N LYS A 55 -1.97 -8.46 -7.62
CA LYS A 55 -2.85 -7.35 -7.95
C LYS A 55 -3.21 -6.60 -6.66
N LEU A 56 -3.23 -5.28 -6.75
CA LEU A 56 -3.52 -4.36 -5.65
C LEU A 56 -4.74 -3.52 -6.00
N GLU A 57 -5.72 -3.49 -5.11
CA GLU A 57 -6.87 -2.60 -5.23
C GLU A 57 -6.99 -1.75 -3.98
N LEU A 58 -7.30 -0.46 -4.17
CA LEU A 58 -7.55 0.48 -3.09
C LEU A 58 -9.04 0.79 -3.05
N LYS A 59 -9.67 0.57 -1.90
CA LYS A 59 -11.08 0.87 -1.67
C LYS A 59 -11.21 1.89 -0.55
N THR A 60 -11.40 3.15 -0.91
CA THR A 60 -11.59 4.23 0.05
C THR A 60 -12.90 4.02 0.80
N LEU A 61 -12.84 4.11 2.13
CA LEU A 61 -14.02 4.08 3.00
C LEU A 61 -14.40 5.54 3.27
N GLU A 62 -15.31 6.07 2.43
CA GLU A 62 -15.70 7.49 2.33
C GLU A 62 -16.08 8.15 3.67
N SER A 63 -16.44 7.38 4.71
CA SER A 63 -16.85 7.89 6.02
C SER A 63 -15.77 7.86 7.10
N SER A 64 -14.67 7.11 6.94
CA SER A 64 -13.72 6.85 8.04
C SER A 64 -12.32 7.41 7.82
N GLY A 65 -12.03 7.95 6.63
CA GLY A 65 -10.66 8.35 6.27
C GLY A 65 -9.69 7.17 6.22
N LEU A 66 -10.23 5.95 6.16
CA LEU A 66 -9.49 4.72 5.96
C LEU A 66 -9.63 4.27 4.51
N THR A 67 -8.66 3.51 4.05
CA THR A 67 -8.71 2.81 2.78
C THR A 67 -8.42 1.35 3.05
N GLU A 68 -9.24 0.47 2.48
CA GLU A 68 -8.96 -0.96 2.44
C GLU A 68 -8.01 -1.25 1.27
N VAL A 69 -6.86 -1.84 1.59
CA VAL A 69 -5.90 -2.33 0.60
C VAL A 69 -6.17 -3.81 0.40
N VAL A 70 -6.57 -4.18 -0.82
CA VAL A 70 -6.85 -5.56 -1.21
C VAL A 70 -5.68 -6.08 -2.02
N ILE A 71 -5.10 -7.20 -1.58
CA ILE A 71 -4.01 -7.89 -2.24
C ILE A 71 -4.53 -9.22 -2.77
N GLN A 72 -4.46 -9.42 -4.08
CA GLN A 72 -4.86 -10.64 -4.76
C GLN A 72 -3.63 -11.28 -5.40
N GLY A 73 -3.45 -12.58 -5.19
CA GLY A 73 -2.29 -13.31 -5.69
C GLY A 73 -1.98 -14.55 -4.90
N PHE A 74 -0.91 -15.25 -5.28
CA PHE A 74 -0.44 -16.44 -4.58
C PHE A 74 -0.14 -16.17 -3.12
N CYS A 75 -0.42 -17.14 -2.24
CA CYS A 75 -0.30 -16.99 -0.79
C CYS A 75 1.06 -16.41 -0.34
N VAL A 76 2.17 -16.92 -0.89
CA VAL A 76 3.53 -16.46 -0.58
C VAL A 76 3.73 -14.99 -0.97
N HIS A 77 3.36 -14.64 -2.21
CA HIS A 77 3.47 -13.28 -2.74
C HIS A 77 2.57 -12.30 -1.98
N ARG A 78 1.33 -12.72 -1.67
CA ARG A 78 0.34 -11.94 -0.93
C ARG A 78 0.80 -11.64 0.49
N ASN A 79 1.28 -12.65 1.22
CA ASN A 79 1.77 -12.47 2.59
C ASN A 79 3.03 -11.60 2.62
N HIS A 80 3.96 -11.82 1.69
CA HIS A 80 5.18 -11.01 1.59
C HIS A 80 4.84 -9.55 1.25
N THR A 81 3.91 -9.32 0.32
CA THR A 81 3.44 -7.96 -0.03
C THR A 81 2.81 -7.29 1.16
N LYS A 82 1.93 -7.97 1.91
CA LYS A 82 1.31 -7.42 3.11
C LYS A 82 2.38 -6.93 4.10
N TRP A 83 3.33 -7.80 4.43
CA TRP A 83 4.39 -7.49 5.39
C TRP A 83 5.26 -6.31 4.94
N MET A 84 5.61 -6.27 3.65
CA MET A 84 6.32 -5.15 3.04
C MET A 84 5.52 -3.84 3.16
N LEU A 85 4.23 -3.86 2.81
CA LEU A 85 3.37 -2.67 2.86
C LEU A 85 3.21 -2.15 4.30
N GLU A 86 2.92 -3.03 5.26
CA GLU A 86 2.80 -2.66 6.68
C GLU A 86 4.10 -2.03 7.20
N SER A 87 5.26 -2.60 6.81
CA SER A 87 6.57 -2.04 7.18
C SER A 87 6.82 -0.67 6.57
N MET A 88 6.44 -0.46 5.30
CA MET A 88 6.58 0.84 4.62
C MET A 88 5.66 1.89 5.24
N LEU A 89 4.41 1.53 5.54
CA LEU A 89 3.44 2.40 6.18
C LEU A 89 3.89 2.82 7.58
N GLU A 90 4.38 1.88 8.40
CA GLU A 90 4.88 2.20 9.73
C GLU A 90 6.11 3.10 9.67
N ARG A 91 7.04 2.83 8.74
CA ARG A 91 8.18 3.71 8.49
C ARG A 91 7.74 5.12 8.11
N HIS A 92 6.71 5.25 7.27
CA HIS A 92 6.17 6.53 6.86
C HIS A 92 5.51 7.28 8.03
N ARG A 93 4.71 6.57 8.84
CA ARG A 93 4.08 7.09 10.05
C ARG A 93 5.11 7.64 11.04
N LEU A 94 6.18 6.89 11.28
CA LEU A 94 7.27 7.32 12.18
C LEU A 94 8.00 8.56 11.64
N ARG A 95 8.21 8.65 10.32
CA ARG A 95 8.82 9.83 9.70
C ARG A 95 7.94 11.07 9.82
N GLN A 96 6.62 10.94 9.60
CA GLN A 96 5.68 12.04 9.80
C GLN A 96 5.70 12.53 11.24
N LYS A 97 5.61 11.62 12.22
CA LYS A 97 5.67 12.00 13.65
C LYS A 97 6.93 12.77 14.00
N ARG A 98 8.10 12.30 13.52
CA ARG A 98 9.38 12.98 13.77
C ARG A 98 9.43 14.38 13.14
N GLY A 99 8.90 14.53 11.92
CA GLY A 99 8.85 15.84 11.25
C GLY A 99 7.98 16.85 12.00
N VAL A 100 6.82 16.42 12.51
CA VAL A 100 5.93 17.27 13.32
C VAL A 100 6.62 17.68 14.62
N SER A 101 7.22 16.73 15.36
CA SER A 101 7.92 17.07 16.61
C SER A 101 9.11 18.01 16.42
N GLN A 102 9.82 17.94 15.28
CA GLN A 102 10.89 18.89 14.96
C GLN A 102 10.36 20.29 14.66
N LEU A 103 9.22 20.39 13.96
CA LEU A 103 8.56 21.66 13.68
C LEU A 103 8.07 22.32 14.97
N GLU A 104 7.38 21.58 15.83
CA GLU A 104 6.90 22.07 17.12
C GLU A 104 8.05 22.58 18.01
N ALA A 105 9.15 21.83 18.08
CA ALA A 105 10.33 22.25 18.83
C ALA A 105 10.94 23.55 18.27
N ALA A 106 11.01 23.68 16.95
CA ALA A 106 11.49 24.91 16.30
C ALA A 106 10.56 26.11 16.57
N MET A 107 9.25 25.91 16.50
CA MET A 107 8.26 26.95 16.81
C MET A 107 8.36 27.43 18.26
N ASN A 108 8.42 26.50 19.22
CA ASN A 108 8.56 26.83 20.64
C ASN A 108 9.89 27.57 20.93
N SER A 109 10.97 27.23 20.22
CA SER A 109 12.24 27.95 20.35
C SER A 109 12.17 29.38 19.81
N LEU A 110 11.31 29.66 18.83
CA LEU A 110 11.13 30.99 18.25
C LEU A 110 10.18 31.87 19.09
N GLU A 111 9.24 31.28 19.82
CA GLU A 111 8.32 32.02 20.72
C GLU A 111 8.95 32.40 22.06
N LEU A 112 10.02 31.72 22.49
CA LEU A 112 10.72 32.00 23.75
C LEU A 112 11.78 33.13 23.68
N ASP A 113 12.01 33.68 22.48
CA ASP A 113 12.96 34.78 22.22
C ASP A 113 12.27 36.17 22.04
N GLY A 114 10.96 36.28 22.35
CA GLY A 114 10.18 37.54 22.32
C GLY A 114 9.71 37.98 23.70
#